data_AF-A0A7V6VSJ9-F1
#
_entry.id   AF-A0A7V6VSJ9-F1
#
_cell.length_a   1.000
_cell.length_b   1.000
_cell.length_c   1.000
_cell.angle_alpha   90.00
_cell.angle_beta   90.00
_cell.angle_gamma   90.00
#
_symmetry.space_group_name_H-M   'P 1'
#
loop_
_entity.id
_entity.type
_entity.pdbx_description
1 polymer ?
#
loop_
_entity_poly.entity_id
_entity_poly.type
_entity_poly.pdbx_seq_one_letter_code
_entity_poly.pdbx_strand_id
1 'polypeptide(L)' 'MDRITKGEAITLDNDIEYVVVDAVELDNKRYLYLVSEDKNEVLVAEEIIEDNDIFVETLTDMEKVREISKIVVERLDN' A
#
# COMPACT_ATOMS: atom_id res chain seq x y z
N MET A 1 -7.30 10.22 -14.12
CA MET A 1 -7.40 8.88 -13.53
C MET A 1 -7.26 9.04 -12.04
N ASP A 2 -8.16 8.44 -11.28
CA ASP A 2 -8.16 8.58 -9.83
C ASP A 2 -7.19 7.54 -9.24
N ARG A 3 -6.26 8.01 -8.41
CA ARG A 3 -5.30 7.15 -7.70
C ARG A 3 -6.01 6.38 -6.60
N ILE A 4 -5.39 5.30 -6.12
CA ILE A 4 -5.86 4.59 -4.94
C ILE A 4 -5.70 5.49 -3.72
N THR A 5 -6.77 5.63 -2.94
CA THR A 5 -6.86 6.54 -1.80
C THR A 5 -7.03 5.82 -0.46
N LYS A 6 -6.68 6.52 0.63
CA LYS A 6 -6.84 6.00 1.99
C LYS A 6 -8.30 5.67 2.28
N GLY A 7 -8.53 4.48 2.82
CA GLY A 7 -9.85 3.95 3.17
C GLY A 7 -10.49 3.13 2.05
N GLU A 8 -9.91 3.08 0.85
CA GLU A 8 -10.38 2.20 -0.21
C GLU A 8 -10.03 0.74 0.10
N ALA A 9 -10.95 -0.15 -0.29
CA ALA A 9 -10.71 -1.59 -0.29
C ALA A 9 -10.19 -2.00 -1.67
N ILE A 10 -9.15 -2.83 -1.68
CA ILE A 10 -8.59 -3.42 -2.90
C ILE A 10 -8.49 -4.93 -2.72
N THR A 11 -8.77 -5.68 -3.78
CA THR A 11 -8.57 -7.13 -3.83
C THR A 11 -7.31 -7.39 -4.64
N LEU A 12 -6.34 -8.10 -4.05
CA LEU A 12 -5.13 -8.52 -4.74
C LEU A 12 -5.30 -9.91 -5.36
N ASP A 13 -4.33 -10.35 -6.16
CA ASP A 13 -4.34 -11.65 -6.86
C ASP A 13 -4.47 -12.88 -5.94
N ASN A 14 -4.28 -12.71 -4.62
CA ASN A 14 -4.45 -13.75 -3.62
C ASN A 14 -5.92 -13.94 -3.16
N ASP A 15 -6.88 -13.26 -3.79
CA ASP A 15 -8.30 -13.21 -3.42
C ASP A 15 -8.55 -12.69 -1.98
N ILE A 16 -7.57 -11.99 -1.40
CA ILE A 16 -7.71 -11.33 -0.09
C ILE A 16 -8.03 -9.85 -0.31
N GLU A 17 -9.02 -9.36 0.42
CA GLU A 17 -9.35 -7.94 0.48
C GLU A 17 -8.48 -7.21 1.52
N TYR A 18 -7.88 -6.11 1.09
CA TYR A 18 -7.09 -5.22 1.93
C TYR A 18 -7.64 -3.81 1.91
N VAL A 19 -7.54 -3.12 3.03
CA VAL A 19 -7.87 -1.70 3.15
C VAL A 19 -6.60 -0.88 3.09
N VAL A 20 -6.63 0.20 2.32
CA VAL A 20 -5.56 1.18 2.21
C VAL A 20 -5.54 2.05 3.46
N VAL A 21 -4.55 1.86 4.32
CA VAL A 21 -4.39 2.63 5.56
C VAL A 21 -3.72 3.97 5.28
N ASP A 22 -2.71 3.97 4.41
CA ASP A 22 -2.01 5.18 3.99
C ASP A 22 -1.27 4.96 2.67
N ALA A 23 -0.89 6.06 2.02
CA ALA A 23 -0.02 6.07 0.85
C ALA A 23 1.26 6.89 1.13
N VAL A 24 2.40 6.34 0.75
CA VAL A 24 3.72 6.93 0.97
C VAL A 24 4.41 7.13 -0.37
N GLU A 25 4.81 8.37 -0.66
CA GLU A 25 5.67 8.69 -1.81
C GLU A 25 7.12 8.67 -1.35
N LEU A 26 7.94 7.79 -1.94
CA LEU A 26 9.35 7.58 -1.61
C LEU A 26 10.09 7.14 -2.89
N ASP A 27 11.32 7.62 -3.11
CA ASP A 27 12.13 7.31 -4.30
C ASP A 27 11.42 7.54 -5.65
N ASN A 28 10.58 8.57 -5.75
CA ASN A 28 9.70 8.85 -6.90
C ASN A 28 8.72 7.71 -7.24
N LYS A 29 8.50 6.79 -6.31
CA LYS A 29 7.49 5.74 -6.37
C LYS A 29 6.43 6.00 -5.31
N ARG A 30 5.26 5.40 -5.51
CA ARG A 30 4.14 5.48 -4.57
C ARG A 30 3.85 4.10 -4.02
N TYR A 31 3.78 4.02 -2.70
CA TYR A 31 3.57 2.78 -1.97
C TYR A 31 2.28 2.86 -1.17
N LEU A 32 1.54 1.77 -1.15
CA LEU A 32 0.31 1.59 -0.40
C LEU A 32 0.61 0.72 0.82
N TYR A 33 0.22 1.19 2.00
CA TYR A 33 0.23 0.39 3.21
C TYR A 33 -1.14 -0.23 3.41
N LEU A 34 -1.18 -1.55 3.38
CA LEU A 34 -2.38 -2.35 3.22
C LEU A 34 -2.54 -3.26 4.42
N VAL A 35 -3.77 -3.35 4.93
CA VAL A 35 -4.12 -4.21 6.07
C VAL A 35 -5.32 -5.06 5.67
N SER A 36 -5.24 -6.37 5.90
CA SER A 36 -6.37 -7.26 5.60
C SER A 36 -7.59 -6.91 6.44
N GLU A 37 -8.79 -7.22 5.97
CA GLU A 37 -10.03 -6.91 6.70
C GLU A 37 -10.03 -7.51 8.13
N ASP A 38 -9.49 -8.72 8.27
CA ASP A 38 -9.34 -9.43 9.55
C ASP A 38 -8.21 -8.86 10.44
N LYS A 39 -7.47 -7.85 9.96
CA LYS A 39 -6.34 -7.18 10.62
C LYS A 39 -5.21 -8.10 11.08
N ASN A 40 -5.13 -9.29 10.49
CA ASN A 40 -4.10 -10.28 10.82
C ASN A 40 -2.90 -10.20 9.88
N GLU A 41 -3.01 -9.47 8.78
CA GLU A 41 -1.97 -9.35 7.77
C GLU A 41 -1.76 -7.88 7.40
N VAL A 42 -0.50 -7.51 7.27
CA VAL A 42 -0.06 -6.20 6.81
C VAL A 42 0.89 -6.43 5.66
N LEU A 43 0.69 -5.69 4.57
CA LEU A 43 1.60 -5.68 3.45
C LEU A 43 1.81 -4.26 2.91
N VAL A 44 2.88 -4.12 2.16
CA VAL A 44 3.18 -2.90 1.41
C VAL A 44 3.21 -3.27 -0.05
N ALA A 45 2.55 -2.48 -0.89
CA ALA A 45 2.57 -2.66 -2.34
C ALA A 45 2.97 -1.36 -3.05
N GLU A 46 3.55 -1.47 -4.23
CA GLU A 46 3.84 -0.34 -5.11
C GLU A 46 2.61 -0.08 -6.01
N GLU A 47 2.18 1.17 -6.09
CA GLU A 47 1.19 1.64 -7.07
C GLU A 47 1.94 2.07 -8.34
N ILE A 48 1.67 1.37 -9.44
CA ILE A 48 2.28 1.60 -10.75
C ILE A 48 1.19 2.07 -11.71
N ILE A 49 1.44 3.16 -12.43
CA ILE A 49 0.49 3.73 -13.41
C ILE A 49 1.10 3.59 -14.81
N GLU A 50 0.54 2.71 -15.63
CA GLU A 50 0.97 2.46 -17.02
C GLU A 50 -0.25 2.51 -17.95
N ASP A 51 -0.16 3.23 -19.07
CA ASP A 51 -1.18 3.26 -20.13
C ASP A 51 -2.65 3.55 -19.72
N ASN A 52 -2.83 4.30 -18.61
CA ASN A 52 -4.13 4.56 -17.94
C ASN A 52 -4.73 3.36 -17.18
N ASP A 53 -3.90 2.38 -16.83
CA ASP A 53 -4.20 1.32 -15.88
C ASP A 53 -3.39 1.54 -14.59
N ILE A 54 -3.95 1.11 -13.46
CA ILE A 54 -3.28 1.09 -12.16
C ILE A 54 -2.99 -0.37 -11.81
N PHE A 55 -1.71 -0.65 -11.57
CA PHE A 55 -1.22 -1.93 -11.10
C PHE A 55 -0.75 -1.80 -9.66
N VAL A 56 -0.98 -2.84 -8.88
CA VAL A 56 -0.57 -2.93 -7.48
C VAL A 56 0.31 -4.16 -7.33
N GLU A 57 1.59 -3.94 -7.06
CA GLU A 57 2.56 -5.04 -6.90
C GLU A 57 3.06 -5.12 -5.46
N THR A 58 2.91 -6.27 -4.82
CA THR A 58 3.39 -6.49 -3.45
C THR A 58 4.91 -6.34 -3.36
N LEU A 59 5.36 -5.48 -2.45
CA LEU A 59 6.77 -5.21 -2.23
C LEU A 59 7.40 -6.33 -1.39
N THR A 60 8.47 -6.93 -1.90
CA THR A 60 9.20 -8.02 -1.23
C THR A 60 10.49 -7.56 -0.54
N ASP A 61 10.90 -6.31 -0.78
CA ASP A 61 12.07 -5.70 -0.15
C ASP A 61 11.77 -5.34 1.32
N MET A 62 12.29 -6.15 2.24
CA MET A 62 12.03 -6.02 3.68
C MET A 62 12.61 -4.74 4.29
N GLU A 63 13.68 -4.16 3.72
CA GLU A 63 14.23 -2.89 4.22
C GLU A 63 13.28 -1.74 3.88
N LYS A 64 12.81 -1.70 2.62
CA LYS A 64 11.82 -0.70 2.19
C LYS A 64 10.48 -0.87 2.89
N VAL A 65 10.00 -2.10 3.08
CA VAL A 65 8.77 -2.39 3.84
C VAL A 65 8.87 -1.79 5.25
N ARG A 66 10.01 -1.98 5.93
CA ARG A 66 10.23 -1.40 7.28
C ARG A 66 10.25 0.11 7.27
N GLU A 67 10.92 0.73 6.30
CA GLU A 67 10.97 2.18 6.15
C GLU A 67 9.58 2.79 5.95
N ILE A 68 8.81 2.24 5.02
CA ILE A 68 7.44 2.67 4.73
C ILE A 68 6.54 2.45 5.96
N SER A 69 6.65 1.28 6.60
CA SER A 69 5.88 0.99 7.83
C SER A 69 6.15 2.01 8.93
N LYS A 70 7.42 2.41 9.11
CA LYS A 70 7.79 3.41 10.10
C LYS A 70 7.14 4.77 9.81
N ILE A 71 7.18 5.22 8.55
CA ILE A 71 6.55 6.47 8.11
C ILE A 71 5.06 6.46 8.41
N VAL A 72 4.36 5.36 8.10
CA VAL A 72 2.92 5.23 8.32
C VAL A 72 2.58 5.23 9.81
N VAL A 73 3.31 4.48 10.64
CA VAL A 73 3.07 4.45 12.10
C VAL A 73 3.30 5.84 12.70
N GLU A 74 4.38 6.53 12.33
CA GLU A 74 4.65 7.90 12.79
C GLU A 74 3.51 8.88 12.41
N ARG A 75 2.85 8.69 11.26
CA ARG A 75 1.70 9.50 10.85
C ARG A 75 0.41 9.16 11.60
N LEU A 76 0.24 7.91 12.04
CA LEU A 76 -0.94 7.46 12.78
C LEU A 76 -0.90 7.87 14.26
N ASP A 77 0.30 8.03 14.83
CA ASP A 77 0.50 8.47 16.21
C ASP A 77 0.35 10.00 16.40
N ASN A 78 0.22 10.77 15.31
CA ASN A 78 -0.01 12.23 15.31
C ASN A 78 -1.47 12.59 15.01
#